data_AF-T1HAW0-F1
#
_entry.id   AF-T1HAW0-F1
#
_cell.length_a   1.000
_cell.length_b   1.000
_cell.length_c   1.000
_cell.angle_alpha   90.00
_cell.angle_beta   90.00
_cell.angle_gamma   90.00
#
_symmetry.space_group_name_H-M   'P 1'
#
loop_
_entity.id
_entity.type
_entity.pdbx_description
1 polymer ?
#
loop_
_entity_poly.entity_id
_entity_poly.type
_entity_poly.pdbx_seq_one_letter_code
_entity_poly.pdbx_strand_id
1 'polypeptide(L)'
;MDESATSKMLTLFQLRRVRRDNHISSLRRLDDPRTKDYYITSPILVLSILILYHYFVRNIGPKLMQNREAFNLKPVIFYYNILQILVCLYLFCKVFFVLRKKNNKVSFLHLYHHTGMVLLTWSCIKWLPGEVNCVCVL
;
A
#
# COMPACT_ATOMS: atom_id res chain seq x y z
N MET A 1 36.69 38.32 -4.29
CA MET A 1 35.89 37.11 -3.96
C MET A 1 36.30 36.67 -2.57
N ASP A 2 35.36 36.56 -1.64
CA ASP A 2 35.66 36.35 -0.21
C ASP A 2 35.93 34.87 0.13
N GLU A 3 37.18 34.55 0.40
CA GLU A 3 37.67 33.21 0.77
C GLU A 3 37.10 32.75 2.13
N SER A 4 36.73 33.69 3.01
CA SER A 4 36.12 33.45 4.32
C SER A 4 34.72 32.87 4.22
N ALA A 5 33.86 33.44 3.37
CA ALA A 5 32.53 32.90 3.07
C ALA A 5 32.61 31.49 2.50
N THR A 6 33.65 31.19 1.71
CA THR A 6 33.85 29.89 1.06
C THR A 6 34.20 28.81 2.08
N SER A 7 35.09 29.09 3.05
CA SER A 7 35.44 28.17 4.14
C SER A 7 34.27 27.86 5.10
N LYS A 8 33.46 28.88 5.43
CA LYS A 8 32.24 28.72 6.25
C LYS A 8 31.18 27.87 5.53
N MET A 9 31.02 28.04 4.22
CA MET A 9 30.11 27.22 3.43
C MET A 9 30.59 25.76 3.34
N LEU A 10 31.91 25.53 3.21
CA LEU A 10 32.48 24.19 3.22
C LEU A 10 32.27 23.49 4.57
N THR A 11 32.52 24.15 5.69
CA THR A 11 32.29 23.58 7.04
C THR A 11 30.81 23.33 7.32
N LEU A 12 29.91 24.23 6.95
CA LEU A 12 28.46 24.00 7.04
C LEU A 12 28.00 22.84 6.15
N PHE A 13 28.57 22.68 4.96
CA PHE A 13 28.27 21.56 4.07
C PHE A 13 28.77 20.23 4.66
N GLN A 14 29.96 20.20 5.27
CA GLN A 14 30.47 19.01 5.98
C GLN A 14 29.61 18.66 7.19
N LEU A 15 29.25 19.65 8.03
CA LEU A 15 28.35 19.45 9.17
C LEU A 15 26.96 18.96 8.73
N ARG A 16 26.41 19.51 7.63
CA ARG A 16 25.14 19.05 7.05
C ARG A 16 25.25 17.63 6.50
N ARG A 17 26.37 17.24 5.90
CA ARG A 17 26.61 15.88 5.40
C ARG A 17 26.65 14.88 6.57
N VAL A 18 27.47 15.14 7.59
CA VAL A 18 27.56 14.29 8.80
C VAL A 18 26.21 14.17 9.51
N ARG A 19 25.49 15.29 9.67
CA ARG A 19 24.15 15.27 10.27
C ARG A 19 23.15 14.44 9.45
N ARG A 20 23.19 14.55 8.13
CA ARG A 20 22.34 13.75 7.22
C ARG A 20 22.68 12.27 7.32
N ASP A 21 23.95 11.90 7.31
CA ASP A 21 24.39 10.51 7.37
C ASP A 21 24.00 9.85 8.69
N ASN A 22 24.13 10.58 9.81
CA ASN A 22 23.64 10.13 11.11
C ASN A 22 22.13 9.86 11.08
N HIS A 23 21.35 10.77 10.49
CA HIS A 23 19.90 10.61 10.35
C HIS A 23 19.52 9.43 9.46
N ILE A 24 20.20 9.22 8.33
CA ILE A 24 19.99 8.06 7.46
C ILE A 24 20.33 6.75 8.19
N SER A 25 21.40 6.74 8.98
CA SER A 25 21.81 5.58 9.77
C SER A 25 20.81 5.24 10.89
N SER A 26 20.13 6.23 11.47
CA SER A 26 19.07 6.00 12.45
C SER A 26 17.81 5.43 11.78
N LEU A 27 17.44 5.93 10.60
CA LEU A 27 16.31 5.38 9.85
C LEU A 27 16.53 3.91 9.47
N ARG A 28 17.72 3.58 8.96
CA ARG A 28 18.07 2.18 8.60
C ARG A 28 18.07 1.22 9.80
N ARG A 29 18.21 1.74 11.02
CA ARG A 29 18.12 0.95 12.26
C ARG A 29 16.67 0.66 12.67
N LEU A 30 15.72 1.45 12.20
CA LEU A 30 14.29 1.23 12.44
C LEU A 30 13.68 0.19 11.47
N ASP A 31 14.38 -0.14 10.38
CA ASP A 31 13.92 -1.11 9.38
C ASP A 31 13.98 -2.56 9.91
N ASP A 32 12.84 -3.26 9.90
CA ASP A 32 12.74 -4.68 10.27
C ASP A 32 13.62 -5.53 9.34
N PRO A 33 14.56 -6.33 9.88
CA PRO A 33 15.42 -7.19 9.07
C PRO A 33 14.68 -8.25 8.24
N ARG A 34 13.44 -8.60 8.59
CA ARG A 34 12.64 -9.66 7.93
C ARG A 34 12.09 -9.28 6.56
N THR A 35 12.14 -8.00 6.20
CA THR A 35 11.56 -7.48 4.96
C THR A 35 12.61 -6.90 4.01
N LYS A 36 13.89 -7.04 4.37
CA LYS A 36 15.03 -6.45 3.63
C LYS A 36 15.31 -7.16 2.31
N ASP A 37 14.96 -8.44 2.21
CA ASP A 37 15.12 -9.29 1.04
C ASP A 37 13.94 -9.21 0.07
N TYR A 38 12.85 -8.55 0.44
CA TYR A 38 11.69 -8.42 -0.42
C TYR A 38 11.96 -7.42 -1.55
N TYR A 39 11.77 -7.88 -2.79
CA TYR A 39 11.93 -7.05 -4.00
C TYR A 39 11.07 -5.77 -4.00
N ILE A 40 9.95 -5.78 -3.27
CA ILE A 40 8.98 -4.67 -3.18
C ILE A 40 9.49 -3.52 -2.31
N THR A 41 10.47 -3.77 -1.42
CA THR A 41 11.01 -2.77 -0.49
C THR A 41 11.84 -1.69 -1.20
N SER A 42 12.23 -1.89 -2.47
CA SER A 42 13.00 -0.90 -3.23
C SER A 42 12.14 0.32 -3.59
N PRO A 43 12.48 1.54 -3.12
CA PRO A 43 11.71 2.75 -3.40
C PRO A 43 11.68 3.09 -4.90
N ILE A 44 12.74 2.72 -5.63
CA ILE A 44 12.83 2.93 -7.08
C ILE A 44 11.81 2.05 -7.81
N LEU A 45 11.63 0.80 -7.36
CA LEU A 45 10.66 -0.12 -7.94
C LEU A 45 9.23 0.38 -7.72
N VAL A 46 8.89 0.79 -6.50
CA VAL A 46 7.57 1.35 -6.19
C VAL A 46 7.28 2.61 -7.03
N LEU A 47 8.24 3.53 -7.11
CA LEU A 47 8.09 4.75 -7.93
C LEU A 47 7.95 4.42 -9.43
N SER A 48 8.70 3.42 -9.92
CA SER A 48 8.61 2.99 -11.33
C SER A 48 7.23 2.44 -11.69
N ILE A 49 6.64 1.64 -10.81
CA ILE A 49 5.30 1.07 -10.99
C ILE A 49 4.25 2.18 -10.98
N LEU A 50 4.35 3.14 -10.06
CA LEU A 50 3.42 4.28 -9.98
C LEU A 50 3.48 5.16 -11.23
N ILE A 51 4.68 5.48 -11.71
CA ILE A 51 4.87 6.26 -12.94
C ILE A 51 4.27 5.52 -14.14
N LEU A 52 4.55 4.23 -14.28
CA LEU A 52 4.02 3.38 -15.34
C LEU A 52 2.48 3.33 -15.29
N TYR A 53 1.91 3.12 -14.10
CA TYR A 53 0.47 3.10 -13.89
C TYR A 53 -0.19 4.42 -14.27
N HIS A 54 0.35 5.55 -13.80
CA HIS A 54 -0.19 6.87 -14.14
C HIS A 54 -0.09 7.17 -15.64
N TYR A 55 1.00 6.78 -16.29
CA TYR A 55 1.16 6.90 -17.73
C TYR A 55 0.13 6.05 -18.49
N PHE A 56 -0.09 4.81 -18.06
CA PHE A 56 -1.08 3.93 -18.65
C PHE A 56 -2.50 4.49 -18.52
N VAL A 57 -2.91 4.89 -17.32
CA VAL A 57 -4.28 5.37 -17.06
C VAL A 57 -4.57 6.72 -17.72
N ARG A 58 -3.60 7.65 -17.76
CA ARG A 58 -3.85 8.99 -18.30
C ARG A 58 -3.60 9.12 -19.79
N ASN A 59 -2.76 8.27 -20.38
CA ASN A 59 -2.35 8.43 -21.77
C ASN A 59 -2.81 7.25 -22.64
N ILE A 60 -2.38 6.03 -22.31
CA ILE A 60 -2.65 4.84 -23.14
C ILE A 60 -4.12 4.43 -23.05
N GLY A 61 -4.69 4.40 -21.84
CA GLY A 61 -6.06 3.94 -21.58
C GLY A 61 -7.10 4.72 -22.39
N PRO A 62 -7.17 6.06 -22.29
CA PRO A 62 -8.13 6.86 -23.05
C PRO A 62 -7.94 6.71 -24.56
N LYS A 63 -6.69 6.66 -25.01
CA LYS A 63 -6.36 6.48 -26.44
C LYS A 63 -6.81 5.12 -26.98
N LEU A 64 -6.72 4.06 -26.18
CA LEU A 64 -7.18 2.73 -26.54
C LEU A 64 -8.72 2.61 -26.51
N MET A 65 -9.37 3.36 -25.61
CA MET A 65 -10.83 3.33 -25.41
C MET A 65 -11.59 4.34 -26.29
N GLN A 66 -10.92 5.25 -26.98
CA GLN A 66 -11.55 6.26 -27.84
C GLN A 66 -12.40 5.64 -28.97
N ASN A 67 -11.99 4.48 -29.49
CA ASN A 67 -12.63 3.81 -30.63
C ASN A 67 -13.26 2.45 -30.24
N ARG A 68 -13.57 2.24 -28.95
CA ARG A 68 -14.11 0.99 -28.41
C ARG A 68 -15.27 1.30 -27.47
N GLU A 69 -16.35 0.54 -27.55
CA GLU A 69 -17.44 0.64 -26.58
C GLU A 69 -17.02 0.19 -25.18
N ALA A 70 -17.74 0.65 -24.15
CA ALA A 70 -17.45 0.30 -22.76
C ALA A 70 -17.62 -1.21 -22.51
N PHE A 71 -16.63 -1.83 -21.87
CA PHE A 71 -16.66 -3.25 -21.54
C PHE A 71 -17.79 -3.58 -20.54
N ASN A 72 -18.47 -4.71 -20.74
CA ASN A 72 -19.44 -5.22 -19.77
C ASN A 72 -18.72 -5.91 -18.60
N LEU A 73 -18.33 -5.13 -17.59
CA LEU A 73 -17.58 -5.60 -16.42
C LEU A 73 -18.46 -6.21 -15.32
N LYS A 74 -19.79 -6.12 -15.43
CA LYS A 74 -20.73 -6.64 -14.43
C LYS A 74 -20.47 -8.11 -14.04
N PRO A 75 -20.31 -9.07 -14.98
CA PRO A 75 -20.02 -10.45 -14.61
C PRO A 75 -18.65 -10.61 -13.93
N VAL A 76 -17.63 -9.87 -14.38
CA VAL A 76 -16.29 -9.94 -13.80
C VAL A 76 -16.31 -9.45 -12.35
N ILE A 77 -16.98 -8.33 -12.09
CA ILE A 77 -17.15 -7.78 -10.73
C ILE A 77 -17.92 -8.76 -9.85
N PHE A 78 -18.96 -9.42 -10.38
CA PHE A 78 -19.70 -10.44 -9.66
C PHE A 78 -18.81 -11.61 -9.22
N TYR A 79 -18.04 -12.20 -10.15
CA TYR A 79 -17.12 -13.29 -9.81
C TYR A 79 -16.02 -12.87 -8.84
N TYR A 80 -15.46 -11.66 -9.00
CA TYR A 80 -14.49 -11.10 -8.07
C TYR A 80 -15.05 -11.01 -6.65
N ASN A 81 -16.28 -10.50 -6.49
CA ASN A 81 -16.92 -10.41 -5.19
C ASN A 81 -17.17 -11.78 -4.54
N ILE A 82 -17.56 -12.79 -5.31
CA ILE A 82 -17.70 -14.16 -4.80
C ILE A 82 -16.36 -14.73 -4.34
N LEU A 83 -15.30 -14.56 -5.14
CA LEU A 83 -13.95 -14.99 -4.77
C LEU A 83 -13.47 -14.28 -3.49
N GLN A 84 -13.71 -12.98 -3.37
CA GLN A 84 -13.40 -12.19 -2.18
C GLN A 84 -14.06 -12.78 -0.92
N ILE A 85 -15.35 -13.13 -0.98
CA ILE A 85 -16.08 -13.74 0.13
C ILE A 85 -15.48 -15.10 0.51
N LEU A 86 -15.13 -15.93 -0.48
CA LEU A 86 -14.54 -17.25 -0.24
C LEU A 86 -13.17 -17.15 0.43
N VAL A 87 -12.32 -16.23 0.00
CA VAL A 87 -11.01 -15.98 0.62
C VAL A 87 -11.18 -15.49 2.06
N CYS A 88 -12.10 -14.56 2.31
CA CYS A 88 -12.41 -14.08 3.66
C CYS A 88 -12.88 -15.23 4.57
N LEU A 89 -13.76 -16.10 4.09
CA LEU A 89 -14.23 -17.26 4.84
C LEU A 89 -13.10 -18.24 5.16
N TYR A 90 -12.23 -18.53 4.18
CA TYR A 90 -11.07 -19.40 4.37
C TYR A 90 -10.11 -18.86 5.43
N LEU A 91 -9.76 -17.56 5.35
CA LEU A 91 -8.93 -16.90 6.35
C LEU A 91 -9.58 -16.90 7.72
N PHE A 92 -10.90 -16.67 7.81
CA PHE A 92 -11.65 -16.74 9.06
C PHE A 92 -11.57 -18.13 9.69
N CYS A 93 -11.80 -19.21 8.93
CA CYS A 93 -11.69 -20.58 9.44
C CYS A 93 -10.26 -20.93 9.88
N LYS A 94 -9.24 -20.50 9.12
CA LYS A 94 -7.83 -20.67 9.47
C LYS A 94 -7.47 -19.96 10.77
N VAL A 95 -7.87 -18.69 10.89
CA VAL A 95 -7.64 -17.89 12.10
C VAL A 95 -8.38 -18.54 13.25
N PHE A 96 -9.67 -18.85 13.14
CA PHE A 96 -10.46 -19.49 14.20
C PHE A 96 -9.84 -20.80 14.70
N PHE A 97 -9.36 -21.66 13.80
CA PHE A 97 -8.66 -22.90 14.16
C PHE A 97 -7.34 -22.63 14.92
N VAL A 98 -6.56 -21.63 14.49
CA VAL A 98 -5.33 -21.20 15.18
C VAL A 98 -5.63 -20.56 16.53
N LEU A 99 -6.67 -19.72 16.60
CA LEU A 99 -7.11 -19.06 17.83
C LEU A 99 -7.53 -20.08 18.88
N ARG A 100 -8.25 -21.14 18.50
CA ARG A 100 -8.60 -22.24 19.41
C ARG A 100 -7.38 -22.87 20.13
N LYS A 101 -6.16 -22.69 19.60
CA LYS A 101 -4.91 -23.18 20.20
C LYS A 101 -4.12 -22.10 20.97
N LYS A 102 -4.42 -20.80 20.83
CA LYS A 102 -3.63 -19.70 21.40
C LYS A 102 -4.45 -18.41 21.61
N ASN A 103 -5.33 -18.41 22.60
CA ASN A 103 -6.26 -17.31 22.90
C ASN A 103 -5.60 -16.03 23.48
N ASN A 104 -4.34 -16.06 23.92
CA ASN A 104 -3.75 -14.95 24.70
C ASN A 104 -3.04 -13.87 23.85
N LYS A 105 -3.22 -13.83 22.52
CA LYS A 105 -2.48 -12.89 21.64
C LYS A 105 -3.33 -12.10 20.65
N VAL A 106 -4.64 -12.34 20.60
CA VAL A 106 -5.53 -11.50 19.77
C VAL A 106 -6.02 -10.34 20.61
N SER A 107 -5.54 -9.15 20.28
CA SER A 107 -6.03 -7.91 20.89
C SER A 107 -7.43 -7.60 20.38
N PHE A 108 -8.28 -7.04 21.25
CA PHE A 108 -9.61 -6.54 20.90
C PHE A 108 -9.59 -5.63 19.67
N LEU A 109 -8.54 -4.82 19.50
CA LEU A 109 -8.37 -3.95 18.34
C LEU A 109 -8.33 -4.72 17.01
N HIS A 110 -7.73 -5.91 16.96
CA HIS A 110 -7.64 -6.73 15.76
C HIS A 110 -9.02 -7.31 15.36
N LEU A 111 -9.82 -7.71 16.35
CA LEU A 111 -11.17 -8.22 16.13
C LEU A 111 -12.12 -7.11 15.65
N TYR A 112 -12.09 -5.94 16.30
CA TYR A 112 -12.94 -4.80 15.91
C TYR A 112 -12.53 -4.21 14.55
N HIS A 113 -11.23 -4.09 14.27
CA HIS A 113 -10.71 -3.61 12.98
C HIS A 113 -11.16 -4.50 11.81
N HIS A 114 -10.94 -5.82 11.91
CA HIS A 114 -11.32 -6.74 10.82
C HIS A 114 -12.84 -6.91 10.68
N THR A 115 -13.59 -6.87 11.77
CA THR A 115 -15.07 -6.89 11.71
C THR A 115 -15.62 -5.60 11.10
N GLY A 116 -15.04 -4.44 11.45
CA GLY A 116 -15.42 -3.13 10.91
C GLY A 116 -15.14 -2.99 9.42
N MET A 117 -13.98 -3.46 8.94
CA MET A 117 -13.62 -3.44 7.51
C MET A 117 -14.64 -4.23 6.66
N VAL A 118 -15.06 -5.41 7.12
CA VAL A 118 -16.02 -6.27 6.38
C VAL A 118 -17.42 -5.64 6.32
N LEU A 119 -17.89 -5.04 7.42
CA LEU A 119 -19.19 -4.35 7.46
C LEU A 119 -19.20 -3.06 6.62
N LEU A 120 -18.10 -2.33 6.60
CA LEU A 120 -17.93 -1.16 5.73
C LEU A 120 -17.92 -1.56 4.25
N THR A 121 -17.27 -2.66 3.88
CA THR A 121 -17.31 -3.18 2.50
C THR A 121 -18.73 -3.54 2.05
N TRP A 122 -19.51 -4.21 2.90
CA TRP A 122 -20.91 -4.54 2.59
C TRP A 122 -21.78 -3.28 2.44
N SER A 123 -21.57 -2.29 3.30
CA SER A 123 -22.27 -1.01 3.25
C SER A 123 -21.92 -0.23 1.98
N CYS A 124 -20.64 -0.14 1.60
CA CYS A 124 -20.21 0.53 0.36
C CYS A 124 -20.82 -0.11 -0.90
N ILE A 125 -20.85 -1.45 -0.98
CA ILE A 125 -21.46 -2.16 -2.12
C ILE A 125 -22.96 -1.87 -2.22
N LYS A 126 -23.65 -1.70 -1.09
CA LYS A 126 -25.09 -1.46 -1.06
C LYS A 126 -25.49 -0.02 -1.35
N TRP A 127 -24.66 0.96 -0.96
CA TRP A 127 -25.02 2.37 -1.00
C TRP A 127 -24.31 3.18 -2.10
N LEU A 128 -23.23 2.70 -2.71
CA LEU A 128 -22.50 3.41 -3.77
C LEU A 128 -22.40 2.60 -5.07
N PRO A 129 -23.40 2.69 -5.97
CA PRO A 129 -23.31 2.12 -7.30
C PRO A 129 -22.42 3.00 -8.19
N GLY A 130 -21.12 2.70 -8.29
CA GLY A 130 -20.29 3.24 -9.37
C GLY A 130 -18.87 3.68 -9.04
N GLU A 131 -18.45 3.74 -7.77
CA GLU A 131 -17.08 4.14 -7.42
C GLU A 131 -16.28 2.96 -6.86
N VAL A 132 -15.55 2.28 -7.75
CA VAL A 132 -14.61 1.19 -7.43
C VAL A 132 -13.32 1.72 -6.79
N ASN A 133 -13.40 2.56 -5.75
CA ASN A 133 -12.22 3.08 -5.03
C ASN A 133 -12.37 3.03 -3.50
N CYS A 134 -13.24 2.17 -2.96
CA CYS A 134 -13.29 1.90 -1.51
C CYS A 134 -12.65 0.55 -1.14
N VAL A 135 -11.60 0.13 -1.85
CA VAL A 135 -10.68 -0.89 -1.32
C VAL A 135 -9.64 -0.16 -0.48
N CYS A 136 -10.02 0.15 0.76
CA CYS A 136 -9.02 0.44 1.78
C CYS A 136 -8.25 -0.87 1.97
N VAL A 137 -6.97 -0.86 1.59
CA VAL A 137 -6.03 -1.97 1.68
C VAL A 137 -5.96 -2.46 3.13
N LEU A 138 -5.85 -3.78 3.30
CA LEU A 138 -5.52 -4.49 4.55
C LEU A 138 -4.53 -3.74 5.45
#